data_AF-A0A3B9NFE9-F1
#
_entry.id   AF-A0A3B9NFE9-F1
#
_cell.length_a   1.000
_cell.length_b   1.000
_cell.length_c   1.000
_cell.angle_alpha   90.00
_cell.angle_beta   90.00
_cell.angle_gamma   90.00
#
_symmetry.space_group_name_H-M   'P 1'
#
loop_
_entity.id
_entity.type
_entity.pdbx_description
1 polymer ?
#
loop_
_entity_poly.entity_id
_entity_poly.type
_entity_poly.pdbx_seq_one_letter_code
_entity_poly.pdbx_strand_id
1 'polypeptide(L)'
;MNASTKSSSADPDFLAVKSLFESKIIKSMRLLEKQGPTKMAKALGLQYNSYLDKLNNPQKFTFAHIFKIAYLCDLDPDLIYKVIKNQTFKNP
;
A
#
# COMPACT_ATOMS: atom_id res chain seq x y z
N MET A 1 -23.49 -25.04 -2.06
CA MET A 1 -22.76 -24.81 -3.34
C MET A 1 -23.06 -23.37 -3.73
N ASN A 2 -22.12 -22.43 -3.83
CA ASN A 2 -20.90 -22.46 -4.63
C ASN A 2 -19.73 -21.82 -3.88
N ALA A 3 -18.61 -22.54 -3.85
CA ALA A 3 -17.31 -21.94 -3.65
C ALA A 3 -17.05 -20.98 -4.81
N SER A 4 -17.09 -19.67 -4.53
CA SER A 4 -16.53 -18.69 -5.46
C SER A 4 -15.02 -18.88 -5.43
N THR A 5 -14.55 -19.62 -6.42
CA THR A 5 -13.17 -19.83 -6.81
C THR A 5 -12.32 -18.57 -6.65
N LYS A 6 -11.49 -18.52 -5.59
CA LYS A 6 -10.26 -17.72 -5.54
C LYS A 6 -9.30 -18.30 -6.59
N SER A 7 -9.54 -18.01 -7.86
CA SER A 7 -8.58 -18.21 -8.94
C SER A 7 -8.30 -16.84 -9.56
N SER A 8 -7.71 -15.94 -8.79
CA SER A 8 -7.08 -14.74 -9.37
C SER A 8 -5.59 -14.91 -9.18
N SER A 9 -4.86 -15.09 -10.28
CA SER A 9 -3.43 -14.73 -10.29
C SER A 9 -3.32 -13.36 -9.64
N ALA A 10 -2.76 -13.30 -8.43
CA ALA A 10 -2.70 -12.06 -7.69
C ALA A 10 -1.95 -11.03 -8.54
N ASP A 11 -2.50 -9.82 -8.66
CA ASP A 11 -1.95 -8.78 -9.54
C ASP A 11 -0.47 -8.59 -9.19
N PRO A 12 0.46 -8.70 -10.17
CA PRO A 12 1.89 -8.67 -9.89
C PRO A 12 2.34 -7.38 -9.19
N ASP A 13 1.66 -6.25 -9.45
CA ASP A 13 1.98 -4.99 -8.77
C ASP A 13 1.59 -5.08 -7.28
N PHE A 14 0.43 -5.65 -6.97
CA PHE A 14 -0.02 -5.82 -5.57
C PHE A 14 0.80 -6.88 -4.84
N LEU A 15 1.24 -7.95 -5.51
CA LEU A 15 2.17 -8.94 -4.97
C LEU A 15 3.54 -8.32 -4.66
N ALA A 16 4.04 -7.43 -5.53
CA ALA A 16 5.29 -6.73 -5.29
C ALA A 16 5.17 -5.81 -4.06
N VAL A 17 4.04 -5.11 -3.92
CA VAL A 17 3.75 -4.33 -2.71
C VAL A 17 3.70 -5.22 -1.47
N LYS A 18 2.99 -6.36 -1.51
CA LYS A 18 2.95 -7.34 -0.41
C LYS A 18 4.35 -7.75 0.03
N SER A 19 5.17 -8.18 -0.93
CA SER A 19 6.55 -8.62 -0.70
C SER A 19 7.41 -7.53 -0.05
N LEU A 20 7.24 -6.27 -0.46
CA LEU A 20 7.96 -5.14 0.14
C LEU A 20 7.63 -4.99 1.63
N PHE A 21 6.36 -5.07 2.02
CA PHE A 21 5.96 -4.98 3.42
C PHE A 21 6.38 -6.21 4.25
N GLU A 22 6.17 -7.42 3.74
CA GLU A 22 6.51 -8.66 4.45
C GLU A 22 8.01 -8.86 4.64
N SER A 23 8.84 -8.36 3.70
CA SER A 23 10.30 -8.38 3.85
C SER A 23 10.80 -7.60 5.08
N LYS A 24 9.96 -6.72 5.65
CA LYS A 24 10.32 -5.76 6.72
C LYS A 24 11.46 -4.81 6.35
N ILE A 25 11.86 -4.78 5.07
CA ILE A 25 12.91 -3.89 4.54
C ILE A 25 12.34 -2.50 4.22
N ILE A 26 11.05 -2.40 3.92
CA ILE A 26 10.41 -1.13 3.60
C ILE A 26 10.52 -0.16 4.79
N LYS A 27 11.21 0.95 4.56
CA LYS A 27 11.35 2.06 5.53
C LYS A 27 10.56 3.30 5.12
N SER A 28 10.03 3.32 3.89
CA SER A 28 9.33 4.47 3.34
C SER A 28 8.24 4.04 2.37
N MET A 29 7.08 4.69 2.46
CA MET A 29 5.97 4.53 1.52
C MET A 29 6.37 4.90 0.08
N ARG A 30 7.38 5.76 -0.10
CA ARG A 30 7.89 6.16 -1.43
C ARG A 30 8.32 4.97 -2.31
N LEU A 31 8.72 3.84 -1.71
CA LEU A 31 9.07 2.65 -2.48
C LEU A 31 7.91 2.09 -3.32
N LEU A 32 6.66 2.38 -2.94
CA LEU A 32 5.46 1.99 -3.68
C LEU A 32 5.30 2.74 -5.01
N GLU A 33 6.03 3.84 -5.22
CA GLU A 33 6.03 4.57 -6.50
C GLU A 33 6.54 3.68 -7.64
N LYS A 34 7.38 2.69 -7.34
CA LYS A 34 7.95 1.77 -8.33
C LYS A 34 7.03 0.58 -8.66
N GLN A 35 5.93 0.40 -7.93
CA GLN A 35 5.07 -0.77 -8.03
C GLN A 35 3.66 -0.35 -8.47
N GLY A 36 3.46 -0.24 -9.78
CA GLY A 36 2.15 0.09 -10.38
C GLY A 36 1.45 1.32 -9.79
N PRO A 37 2.10 2.51 -9.72
CA PRO A 37 1.58 3.67 -8.98
C PRO A 37 0.22 4.17 -9.52
N THR A 38 0.03 4.15 -10.84
CA THR A 38 -1.25 4.52 -11.47
C THR A 38 -2.38 3.56 -11.07
N LYS A 39 -2.07 2.27 -11.00
CA LYS A 39 -3.04 1.22 -10.63
C LYS A 39 -3.44 1.36 -9.17
N MET A 40 -2.46 1.53 -8.27
CA MET A 40 -2.72 1.75 -6.86
C MET A 40 -3.52 3.05 -6.62
N ALA A 41 -3.14 4.17 -7.26
CA ALA A 41 -3.88 5.42 -7.15
C ALA A 41 -5.37 5.24 -7.56
N LYS A 42 -5.62 4.62 -8.70
CA LYS A 42 -6.97 4.32 -9.18
C LYS A 42 -7.73 3.42 -8.20
N ALA A 43 -7.10 2.36 -7.69
CA ALA A 43 -7.72 1.45 -6.73
C ALA A 43 -8.09 2.16 -5.41
N LEU A 44 -7.28 3.13 -4.98
CA LEU A 44 -7.54 3.96 -3.81
C LEU A 44 -8.54 5.08 -4.05
N GLY A 45 -9.01 5.30 -5.28
CA GLY A 45 -9.89 6.42 -5.63
C GLY A 45 -9.17 7.77 -5.59
N LEU A 46 -7.86 7.78 -5.80
CA LEU A 46 -7.00 8.96 -5.77
C LEU A 46 -6.59 9.36 -7.19
N GLN A 47 -6.43 10.67 -7.39
CA GLN A 47 -5.67 11.17 -8.54
C GLN A 47 -4.20 10.78 -8.40
N TYR A 48 -3.51 10.58 -9.53
CA TYR A 48 -2.11 10.16 -9.57
C TYR A 48 -1.18 11.06 -8.73
N ASN A 49 -1.27 12.38 -8.92
CA ASN A 49 -0.44 13.33 -8.17
C ASN A 49 -0.78 13.36 -6.67
N SER A 50 -2.05 13.13 -6.31
CA SER A 50 -2.45 13.01 -4.90
C SER A 50 -1.85 11.77 -4.25
N TYR A 51 -1.79 10.66 -4.99
CA TYR A 51 -1.13 9.45 -4.53
C TYR A 51 0.38 9.68 -4.32
N LEU A 52 1.08 10.28 -5.28
CA LEU A 52 2.51 10.62 -5.13
C LEU A 52 2.78 11.56 -3.95
N ASP A 53 1.93 12.58 -3.76
CA ASP A 53 2.03 13.47 -2.59
C ASP A 53 1.91 12.69 -1.28
N LYS A 54 0.98 11.72 -1.19
CA LYS A 54 0.83 10.86 0.00
C LYS A 54 2.00 9.89 0.20
N LEU A 55 2.61 9.39 -0.87
CA LEU A 55 3.82 8.56 -0.75
C LEU A 55 5.00 9.35 -0.15
N ASN A 56 5.13 10.63 -0.51
CA ASN A 56 6.12 11.53 0.05
C ASN A 56 5.74 12.03 1.46
N ASN A 57 4.44 12.18 1.72
CA ASN A 57 3.86 12.65 2.99
C ASN A 57 2.92 11.59 3.58
N PRO A 58 3.46 10.48 4.12
CA PRO A 58 2.69 9.29 4.50
C PRO A 58 1.61 9.54 5.57
N GLN A 59 1.75 10.57 6.40
CA GLN A 59 0.74 11.01 7.36
C GLN A 59 -0.57 11.47 6.71
N LYS A 60 -0.55 11.76 5.40
CA LYS A 60 -1.76 12.12 4.63
C LYS A 60 -2.57 10.90 4.21
N PHE A 61 -2.09 9.67 4.43
CA PHE A 61 -2.93 8.48 4.24
C PHE A 61 -4.00 8.43 5.33
N THR A 62 -5.25 8.19 4.92
CA THR A 62 -6.37 8.00 5.83
C THR A 62 -6.44 6.53 6.24
N PHE A 63 -7.17 6.22 7.32
CA PHE A 63 -7.47 4.84 7.68
C PHE A 63 -8.10 4.07 6.51
N ALA A 64 -9.05 4.67 5.80
CA ALA A 64 -9.68 4.04 4.63
C ALA A 64 -8.65 3.65 3.55
N HIS A 65 -7.65 4.49 3.29
CA HIS A 65 -6.57 4.12 2.37
C HIS A 65 -5.75 2.94 2.89
N ILE A 66 -5.34 2.96 4.17
CA ILE A 66 -4.53 1.90 4.77
C ILE A 66 -5.24 0.54 4.68
N PHE A 67 -6.51 0.48 5.11
CA PHE A 67 -7.30 -0.75 5.03
C PHE A 67 -7.53 -1.20 3.59
N LYS A 68 -7.65 -0.27 2.65
CA LYS A 68 -7.81 -0.62 1.24
C LYS A 68 -6.53 -1.17 0.62
N ILE A 69 -5.36 -0.61 0.93
CA ILE A 69 -4.06 -1.19 0.54
C ILE A 69 -3.92 -2.58 1.15
N ALA A 70 -4.25 -2.74 2.44
CA ALA A 70 -4.20 -4.01 3.14
C ALA A 70 -5.05 -5.09 2.44
N TYR A 71 -6.29 -4.74 2.09
CA TYR A 71 -7.20 -5.62 1.35
C TYR A 71 -6.68 -5.98 -0.06
N LEU A 72 -6.20 -4.99 -0.82
CA LEU A 72 -5.71 -5.20 -2.19
C LEU A 72 -4.44 -6.05 -2.25
N CYS A 73 -3.55 -5.88 -1.25
CA CYS A 73 -2.26 -6.54 -1.19
C CYS A 73 -2.24 -7.78 -0.27
N ASP A 74 -3.37 -8.16 0.32
CA ASP A 74 -3.45 -9.28 1.28
C ASP A 74 -2.39 -9.12 2.41
N LEU A 75 -2.41 -7.94 3.04
CA LEU A 75 -1.50 -7.53 4.10
C LEU A 75 -2.26 -7.24 5.40
N ASP A 76 -1.55 -7.35 6.52
CA ASP A 76 -1.97 -6.79 7.80
C ASP A 76 -1.88 -5.24 7.74
N PRO A 77 -2.98 -4.49 7.97
CA PRO A 77 -2.97 -3.04 7.98
C PRO A 77 -1.99 -2.44 9.00
N ASP A 78 -1.67 -3.15 10.08
CA ASP A 78 -0.71 -2.69 11.09
C ASP A 78 0.72 -2.61 10.53
N LEU A 79 1.08 -3.46 9.55
CA LEU A 79 2.37 -3.37 8.87
C LEU A 79 2.51 -2.05 8.11
N ILE A 80 1.43 -1.63 7.43
CA ILE A 80 1.39 -0.39 6.67
C ILE A 80 1.42 0.80 7.62
N TYR A 81 0.58 0.78 8.67
CA TYR A 81 0.55 1.83 9.68
C TYR A 81 1.91 1.99 10.38
N LYS A 82 2.59 0.89 10.71
CA LYS A 82 3.92 0.92 11.33
C LYS A 82 4.96 1.62 10.45
N VAL A 83 4.93 1.40 9.14
CA VAL A 83 5.83 2.09 8.19
C VAL A 83 5.51 3.59 8.14
N ILE A 84 4.24 3.96 8.02
CA ILE A 84 3.78 5.36 8.03
C ILE A 84 4.23 6.05 9.32
N LYS A 85 3.91 5.47 10.48
CA LYS A 85 4.28 6.00 11.80
C LYS A 85 5.79 6.17 11.92
N ASN A 86 6.56 5.15 11.58
CA ASN A 86 8.01 5.22 11.65
C ASN A 86 8.58 6.29 10.72
N GLN A 87 8.03 6.47 9.51
CA GLN A 87 8.50 7.50 8.59
C GLN A 87 8.13 8.91 9.05
N THR A 88 6.94 9.11 9.63
CA THR A 88 6.48 10.42 10.10
C THR A 88 7.21 10.89 11.37
N PHE A 89 7.51 9.98 12.30
CA PHE A 89 8.05 10.34 13.62
C PHE A 89 9.54 9.99 13.82
N LYS A 90 10.25 9.50 12.79
CA LYS A 90 11.72 9.30 12.84
C LYS A 90 12.56 10.51 12.41
N ASN A 91 11.96 11.66 12.10
CA ASN A 91 12.69 12.92 11.98
C ASN A 91 12.64 13.66 13.32
N PRO A 92 13.68 13.59 14.17
CA PRO A 92 13.97 14.67 15.12
C PRO A 92 14.39 15.94 14.36
#